data_AF-A0A839WVS8-F1
#
_entry.id   AF-A0A839WVS8-F1
#
_cell.length_a   1.000
_cell.length_b   1.000
_cell.length_c   1.000
_cell.angle_alpha   90.00
_cell.angle_beta   90.00
_cell.angle_gamma   90.00
#
_symmetry.space_group_name_H-M   'P 1'
#
loop_
_entity.id
_entity.type
_entity.pdbx_description
1 polymer ?
#
loop_
_entity_poly.entity_id
_entity_poly.type
_entity_poly.pdbx_seq_one_letter_code
_entity_poly.pdbx_strand_id
1 'polypeptide(L)'
;MANIRIISRDNGVGLSRDMALVAALFRDAGHAVEVVAYGGNRTLDRCMEIGHRVRHALGRRVDMQIFLERVYHRFLSLADCNLLIPNPEWFQPAWQRFLPRFDAVLCKTQHGAHAFAALGCEVREIGFTSDDVFDPGVARVRQFFHLAGRSSAKGTQVVLDAWERHPEWPQLVVVQNPKTAVRRMALANVSHRLEYLGADELRQLQNASLFHLCPSEMEGFGHYLNEAMSVGAIVLTTDGAPMNELVSADDGVLLTPSVRIPEGLAERFVVDVAAIESGVTRALAFDDAELERRRAGARRRFLDRDARFRNTLVPQCLAIAGATRR
;
A
#
# COMPACT_ATOMS: atom_id res chain seq x y z
N MET A 1 6.11 -18.80 -22.93
CA MET A 1 4.87 -18.12 -22.47
C MET A 1 4.22 -18.97 -21.39
N ALA A 2 3.78 -18.39 -20.28
CA ALA A 2 3.12 -19.11 -19.17
C ALA A 2 1.72 -18.53 -18.93
N ASN A 3 0.80 -19.34 -18.42
CA ASN A 3 -0.55 -18.97 -18.04
C ASN A 3 -0.59 -18.59 -16.55
N ILE A 4 -0.62 -17.30 -16.27
CA ILE A 4 -0.62 -16.72 -14.93
C ILE A 4 -2.05 -16.33 -14.55
N ARG A 5 -2.46 -16.67 -13.33
CA ARG A 5 -3.72 -16.20 -12.76
C ARG A 5 -3.45 -15.34 -11.53
N ILE A 6 -4.03 -14.14 -11.51
CA ILE A 6 -3.96 -13.23 -10.37
C ILE A 6 -5.33 -13.21 -9.70
N ILE A 7 -5.36 -13.41 -8.38
CA ILE A 7 -6.61 -13.59 -7.63
C ILE A 7 -6.64 -12.60 -6.48
N SER A 8 -7.64 -11.72 -6.45
CA SER A 8 -7.84 -10.79 -5.34
C SER A 8 -9.29 -10.32 -5.21
N ARG A 9 -9.54 -9.49 -4.19
CA ARG A 9 -10.78 -8.76 -4.03
C ARG A 9 -10.64 -7.43 -4.78
N ASP A 10 -11.62 -7.11 -5.59
CA ASP A 10 -11.69 -5.79 -6.21
C ASP A 10 -12.46 -4.84 -5.27
N ASN A 11 -11.75 -3.87 -4.69
CA ASN A 11 -12.31 -2.93 -3.72
C ASN A 11 -12.28 -1.46 -4.19
N GLY A 12 -11.80 -1.23 -5.43
CA GLY A 12 -11.61 0.08 -6.04
C GLY A 12 -10.49 0.92 -5.43
N VAL A 13 -9.63 0.35 -4.57
CA VAL A 13 -8.54 1.05 -3.89
C VAL A 13 -7.24 0.24 -3.99
N GLY A 14 -6.47 0.07 -2.91
CA GLY A 14 -5.15 -0.58 -2.92
C GLY A 14 -5.11 -1.96 -3.58
N LEU A 15 -6.07 -2.86 -3.29
CA LEU A 15 -6.05 -4.22 -3.88
C LEU A 15 -6.31 -4.21 -5.39
N SER A 16 -7.19 -3.33 -5.86
CA SER A 16 -7.43 -3.16 -7.29
C SER A 16 -6.18 -2.64 -8.00
N ARG A 17 -5.43 -1.74 -7.35
CA ARG A 17 -4.13 -1.24 -7.84
C ARG A 17 -3.08 -2.36 -7.85
N ASP A 18 -2.93 -3.11 -6.75
CA ASP A 18 -2.01 -4.25 -6.69
C ASP A 18 -2.27 -5.23 -7.84
N MET A 19 -3.53 -5.57 -8.06
CA MET A 19 -3.96 -6.50 -9.09
C MET A 19 -3.65 -5.98 -10.50
N ALA A 20 -3.92 -4.71 -10.78
CA ALA A 20 -3.61 -4.08 -12.05
C ALA A 20 -2.10 -4.03 -12.32
N LEU A 21 -1.32 -3.62 -11.32
CA LEU A 21 0.14 -3.51 -11.38
C LEU A 21 0.80 -4.87 -11.63
N VAL A 22 0.48 -5.88 -10.82
CA VAL A 22 1.03 -7.23 -10.98
C VAL A 22 0.60 -7.81 -12.34
N ALA A 23 -0.65 -7.59 -12.76
CA ALA A 23 -1.12 -8.08 -14.06
C ALA A 23 -0.39 -7.42 -15.24
N ALA A 24 -0.13 -6.12 -15.17
CA ALA A 24 0.63 -5.40 -16.19
C ALA A 24 2.04 -5.98 -16.33
N LEU A 25 2.77 -6.17 -15.22
CA LEU A 25 4.15 -6.69 -15.26
C LEU A 25 4.26 -8.05 -15.95
N PHE A 26 3.33 -8.98 -15.68
CA PHE A 26 3.35 -10.28 -16.36
C PHE A 26 2.93 -10.19 -17.84
N ARG A 27 2.00 -9.30 -18.20
CA ARG A 27 1.62 -9.06 -19.60
C ARG A 27 2.78 -8.46 -20.40
N ASP A 28 3.45 -7.47 -19.83
CA ASP A 28 4.60 -6.78 -20.45
C ASP A 28 5.78 -7.74 -20.64
N ALA A 29 5.94 -8.71 -19.74
CA ALA A 29 6.89 -9.81 -19.88
C ALA A 29 6.44 -10.92 -20.87
N GLY A 30 5.30 -10.74 -21.57
CA GLY A 30 4.83 -11.65 -22.61
C GLY A 30 4.09 -12.89 -22.11
N HIS A 31 3.53 -12.88 -20.90
CA HIS A 31 2.74 -13.98 -20.35
C HIS A 31 1.24 -13.79 -20.58
N ALA A 32 0.49 -14.90 -20.61
CA ALA A 32 -0.96 -14.87 -20.64
C ALA A 32 -1.49 -14.67 -19.21
N VAL A 33 -2.28 -13.63 -18.97
CA VAL A 33 -2.74 -13.25 -17.63
C VAL A 33 -4.27 -13.28 -17.53
N GLU A 34 -4.79 -14.14 -16.64
CA GLU A 34 -6.19 -14.15 -16.20
C GLU A 34 -6.30 -13.44 -14.85
N VAL A 35 -7.18 -12.44 -14.76
CA VAL A 35 -7.48 -11.75 -13.50
C VAL A 35 -8.81 -12.26 -12.95
N VAL A 36 -8.81 -12.75 -11.71
CA VAL A 36 -9.98 -13.23 -10.98
C VAL A 36 -10.26 -12.25 -9.84
N ALA A 37 -11.26 -11.40 -10.06
CA ALA A 37 -11.63 -10.31 -9.18
C ALA A 37 -12.93 -10.63 -8.41
N TYR A 38 -12.83 -10.79 -7.10
CA TYR A 38 -14.00 -11.02 -6.23
C TYR A 38 -14.72 -9.69 -5.93
N GLY A 39 -15.97 -9.57 -6.41
CA GLY A 39 -16.80 -8.38 -6.23
C GLY A 39 -17.63 -8.37 -4.93
N GLY A 40 -17.64 -9.47 -4.18
CA GLY A 40 -18.33 -9.58 -2.88
C GLY A 40 -19.77 -10.11 -2.94
N ASN A 41 -20.26 -10.48 -4.13
CA ASN A 41 -21.52 -11.21 -4.26
C ASN A 41 -21.25 -12.71 -4.17
N ARG A 42 -21.57 -13.29 -3.02
CA ARG A 42 -21.31 -14.71 -2.71
C ARG A 42 -21.80 -15.70 -3.77
N THR A 43 -22.94 -15.44 -4.40
CA THR A 43 -23.52 -16.36 -5.40
C THR A 43 -22.73 -16.28 -6.70
N LEU A 44 -22.44 -15.06 -7.18
CA LEU A 44 -21.62 -14.85 -8.37
C LEU A 44 -20.20 -15.39 -8.16
N ASP A 45 -19.61 -15.10 -7.00
CA ASP A 45 -18.29 -15.58 -6.62
C ASP A 45 -18.23 -17.12 -6.64
N ARG A 46 -19.26 -17.79 -6.12
CA ARG A 46 -19.36 -19.26 -6.13
C ARG A 46 -19.54 -19.81 -7.55
N CYS A 47 -20.34 -19.17 -8.40
CA CYS A 47 -20.52 -19.59 -9.79
C CYS A 47 -19.20 -19.48 -10.57
N MET A 48 -18.46 -18.38 -10.37
CA MET A 48 -17.13 -18.18 -10.92
C MET A 48 -16.17 -19.30 -10.47
N GLU A 49 -16.08 -19.57 -9.17
CA GLU A 49 -15.26 -20.67 -8.62
C GLU A 49 -15.58 -22.02 -9.25
N ILE A 50 -16.86 -22.36 -9.40
CA ILE A 50 -17.30 -23.60 -10.08
C ILE A 50 -16.86 -23.59 -11.54
N GLY A 51 -17.03 -22.48 -12.26
CA GLY A 51 -16.60 -22.34 -13.64
C GLY A 51 -15.10 -22.55 -13.82
N HIS A 52 -14.26 -22.04 -12.92
CA HIS A 52 -12.81 -22.30 -12.94
C HIS A 52 -12.47 -23.76 -12.67
N ARG A 53 -13.16 -24.42 -11.73
CA ARG A 53 -12.98 -25.86 -11.48
C ARG A 53 -13.35 -26.70 -12.71
N VAL A 54 -14.45 -26.37 -13.38
CA VAL A 54 -14.87 -27.06 -14.61
C VAL A 54 -13.84 -26.84 -15.72
N ARG A 55 -13.39 -25.60 -15.95
CA ARG A 55 -12.35 -25.32 -16.95
C ARG A 55 -11.05 -26.08 -16.68
N HIS A 56 -10.64 -26.18 -15.42
CA HIS A 56 -9.48 -26.96 -15.02
C HIS A 56 -9.68 -28.47 -15.29
N ALA A 57 -10.84 -29.03 -14.93
CA ALA A 57 -11.18 -30.42 -15.22
C ALA A 57 -11.24 -30.74 -16.73
N LEU A 58 -11.56 -29.75 -17.56
CA LEU A 58 -11.52 -29.82 -19.02
C LEU A 58 -10.11 -29.61 -19.60
N GLY A 59 -9.06 -29.62 -18.77
CA GLY A 59 -7.66 -29.54 -19.21
C GLY A 59 -7.10 -28.13 -19.38
N ARG A 60 -7.81 -27.08 -18.95
CA ARG A 60 -7.26 -25.71 -18.98
C ARG A 60 -6.12 -25.59 -17.97
N ARG A 61 -4.89 -25.51 -18.48
CA ARG A 61 -3.68 -25.36 -17.67
C ARG A 61 -3.48 -23.94 -17.14
N VAL A 62 -3.07 -23.86 -15.87
CA VAL A 62 -2.63 -22.64 -15.20
C VAL A 62 -1.27 -22.94 -14.59
N ASP A 63 -0.25 -22.27 -15.08
CA ASP A 63 1.14 -22.50 -14.67
C ASP A 63 1.43 -21.95 -13.28
N MET A 64 0.77 -20.85 -12.91
CA MET A 64 1.01 -20.15 -11.65
C MET A 64 -0.22 -19.34 -11.22
N GLN A 65 -0.49 -19.33 -9.92
CA GLN A 65 -1.46 -18.44 -9.29
C GLN A 65 -0.76 -17.49 -8.31
N ILE A 66 -1.14 -16.22 -8.34
CA ILE A 66 -0.69 -15.20 -7.41
C ILE A 66 -1.91 -14.67 -6.66
N PHE A 67 -1.95 -14.90 -5.36
CA PHE A 67 -3.01 -14.49 -4.46
C PHE A 67 -2.59 -13.17 -3.80
N LEU A 68 -3.43 -12.13 -3.88
CA LEU A 68 -3.15 -10.84 -3.25
C LEU A 68 -4.02 -10.69 -2.00
N GLU A 69 -3.38 -10.44 -0.86
CA GLU A 69 -3.90 -10.29 0.52
C GLU A 69 -4.59 -11.52 1.10
N ARG A 70 -5.53 -12.13 0.36
CA ARG A 70 -6.49 -13.12 0.88
C ARG A 70 -6.23 -14.51 0.32
N VAL A 71 -6.53 -15.53 1.11
CA VAL A 71 -6.46 -16.93 0.67
C VAL A 71 -7.80 -17.42 0.11
N TYR A 72 -7.82 -17.65 -1.20
CA TYR A 72 -8.96 -18.23 -1.93
C TYR A 72 -8.80 -19.75 -2.03
N HIS A 73 -8.96 -20.45 -0.91
CA HIS A 73 -8.62 -21.87 -0.77
C HIS A 73 -9.19 -22.82 -1.86
N ARG A 74 -10.31 -22.47 -2.50
CA ARG A 74 -10.92 -23.23 -3.61
C ARG A 74 -10.10 -23.21 -4.90
N PHE A 75 -9.17 -22.27 -5.03
CA PHE A 75 -8.26 -22.16 -6.17
C PHE A 75 -6.94 -22.91 -5.96
N LEU A 76 -6.58 -23.29 -4.73
CA LEU A 76 -5.25 -23.86 -4.40
C LEU A 76 -4.89 -25.14 -5.17
N SER A 77 -5.88 -25.84 -5.74
CA SER A 77 -5.68 -27.06 -6.54
C SER A 77 -5.82 -26.83 -8.06
N LEU A 78 -5.85 -25.58 -8.52
CA LEU A 78 -6.17 -25.23 -9.91
C LEU A 78 -4.98 -24.67 -10.70
N ALA A 79 -3.76 -24.85 -10.20
CA ALA A 79 -2.51 -24.47 -10.86
C ALA A 79 -1.32 -25.31 -10.38
N ASP A 80 -0.25 -25.28 -11.18
CA ASP A 80 1.00 -26.00 -10.89
C ASP A 80 1.81 -25.34 -9.74
N CYS A 81 1.65 -24.03 -9.54
CA CYS A 81 2.36 -23.25 -8.52
C CYS A 81 1.42 -22.19 -7.91
N ASN A 82 1.47 -22.00 -6.59
CA ASN A 82 0.71 -21.02 -5.83
C ASN A 82 1.65 -20.08 -5.06
N LEU A 83 1.52 -18.77 -5.30
CA LEU A 83 2.25 -17.72 -4.62
C LEU A 83 1.26 -16.80 -3.86
N LEU A 84 1.68 -16.27 -2.73
CA LEU A 84 0.88 -15.35 -1.91
C LEU A 84 1.63 -14.03 -1.73
N ILE A 85 1.00 -12.89 -2.05
CA ILE A 85 1.45 -11.55 -1.66
C ILE A 85 0.49 -11.06 -0.55
N PRO A 86 0.82 -11.23 0.74
CA PRO A 86 -0.10 -10.91 1.83
C PRO A 86 0.02 -9.45 2.28
N ASN A 87 -1.03 -8.97 2.96
CA ASN A 87 -0.96 -7.80 3.84
C ASN A 87 -1.09 -8.32 5.30
N PRO A 88 -0.02 -8.31 6.11
CA PRO A 88 0.00 -8.95 7.44
C PRO A 88 -1.12 -8.48 8.37
N GLU A 89 -1.45 -7.19 8.34
CA GLU A 89 -2.46 -6.56 9.19
C GLU A 89 -3.89 -7.03 8.91
N TRP A 90 -4.14 -7.59 7.72
CA TRP A 90 -5.45 -8.14 7.33
C TRP A 90 -5.45 -9.67 7.25
N PHE A 91 -4.33 -10.32 7.59
CA PHE A 91 -4.20 -11.77 7.42
C PHE A 91 -4.90 -12.53 8.55
N GLN A 92 -5.93 -13.29 8.19
CA GLN A 92 -6.78 -13.95 9.18
C GLN A 92 -6.16 -15.25 9.71
N PRO A 93 -6.29 -15.55 11.02
CA PRO A 93 -5.83 -16.82 11.59
C PRO A 93 -6.39 -18.05 10.86
N ALA A 94 -7.64 -17.99 10.39
CA ALA A 94 -8.29 -19.06 9.64
C ALA A 94 -7.62 -19.40 8.29
N TRP A 95 -6.77 -18.52 7.76
CA TRP A 95 -6.00 -18.74 6.54
C TRP A 95 -4.65 -19.40 6.78
N GLN A 96 -4.11 -19.35 7.99
CA GLN A 96 -2.77 -19.88 8.29
C GLN A 96 -2.63 -21.38 7.96
N ARG A 97 -3.68 -22.17 8.20
CA ARG A 97 -3.72 -23.60 7.83
C ARG A 97 -3.51 -23.90 6.34
N PHE A 98 -3.67 -22.89 5.48
CA PHE A 98 -3.47 -23.02 4.03
C PHE A 98 -2.08 -22.55 3.58
N LEU A 99 -1.27 -21.95 4.47
CA LEU A 99 0.09 -21.50 4.13
C LEU A 99 0.97 -22.63 3.55
N PRO A 100 0.90 -23.89 4.03
CA PRO A 100 1.65 -25.00 3.41
C PRO A 100 1.25 -25.34 1.97
N ARG A 101 0.20 -24.71 1.42
CA ARG A 101 -0.26 -24.91 0.03
C ARG A 101 0.28 -23.85 -0.94
N PHE A 102 1.10 -22.93 -0.45
CA PHE A 102 1.82 -21.94 -1.25
C PHE A 102 3.29 -22.35 -1.35
N ASP A 103 3.84 -22.25 -2.55
CA ASP A 103 5.26 -22.51 -2.82
C ASP A 103 6.15 -21.41 -2.25
N ALA A 104 5.64 -20.18 -2.19
CA ALA A 104 6.28 -19.07 -1.51
C ALA A 104 5.30 -17.96 -1.12
N VAL A 105 5.69 -17.20 -0.10
CA VAL A 105 5.08 -15.94 0.32
C VAL A 105 5.98 -14.79 -0.10
N LEU A 106 5.46 -13.91 -0.95
CA LEU A 106 6.13 -12.78 -1.56
C LEU A 106 5.79 -11.51 -0.77
N CYS A 107 6.69 -11.08 0.11
CA CYS A 107 6.45 -9.97 1.02
C CYS A 107 6.86 -8.62 0.44
N LYS A 108 5.97 -7.64 0.58
CA LYS A 108 6.17 -6.24 0.15
C LYS A 108 7.17 -5.48 1.03
N THR A 109 7.34 -5.92 2.27
CA THR A 109 8.06 -5.25 3.35
C THR A 109 8.86 -6.26 4.17
N GLN A 110 9.90 -5.79 4.86
CA GLN A 110 10.72 -6.62 5.76
C GLN A 110 9.90 -7.10 6.96
N HIS A 111 9.05 -6.25 7.52
CA HIS A 111 8.09 -6.62 8.56
C HIS A 111 7.20 -7.79 8.13
N GLY A 112 6.62 -7.72 6.94
CA GLY A 112 5.84 -8.82 6.38
C GLY A 112 6.70 -10.08 6.18
N ALA A 113 7.93 -9.94 5.71
CA ALA A 113 8.85 -11.07 5.55
C ALA A 113 9.12 -11.79 6.88
N HIS A 114 9.43 -11.04 7.94
CA HIS A 114 9.63 -11.59 9.28
C HIS A 114 8.37 -12.27 9.83
N ALA A 115 7.20 -11.64 9.68
CA ALA A 115 5.94 -12.17 10.19
C ALA A 115 5.59 -13.54 9.56
N PHE A 116 5.74 -13.67 8.23
CA PHE A 116 5.43 -14.93 7.55
C PHE A 116 6.55 -15.99 7.68
N ALA A 117 7.81 -15.57 7.81
CA ALA A 117 8.91 -16.50 8.11
C ALA A 117 8.73 -17.15 9.50
N ALA A 118 8.24 -16.39 10.49
CA ALA A 118 7.92 -16.91 11.82
C ALA A 118 6.79 -17.97 11.80
N LEU A 119 5.98 -18.00 10.74
CA LEU A 119 4.96 -19.04 10.51
C LEU A 119 5.51 -20.24 9.72
N GLY A 120 6.81 -20.30 9.45
CA GLY A 120 7.47 -21.39 8.72
C GLY A 120 7.26 -21.34 7.20
N CYS A 121 6.89 -20.18 6.64
CA CYS A 121 6.72 -20.04 5.19
C CYS A 121 8.07 -19.88 4.49
N GLU A 122 8.15 -20.38 3.24
CA GLU A 122 9.20 -19.97 2.31
C GLU A 122 8.93 -18.53 1.88
N VAL A 123 9.79 -17.58 2.29
CA VAL A 123 9.57 -16.15 2.07
C VAL A 123 10.51 -15.59 1.01
N ARG A 124 10.01 -14.66 0.19
CA ARG A 124 10.80 -13.80 -0.69
C ARG A 124 10.41 -12.35 -0.48
N GLU A 125 11.39 -11.50 -0.19
CA GLU A 125 11.17 -10.05 -0.13
C GLU A 125 11.24 -9.47 -1.55
N ILE A 126 10.07 -9.18 -2.10
CA ILE A 126 9.91 -8.63 -3.45
C ILE A 126 9.96 -7.10 -3.47
N GLY A 127 9.76 -6.46 -2.32
CA GLY A 127 9.42 -5.03 -2.29
C GLY A 127 8.06 -4.78 -2.94
N PHE A 128 7.72 -3.51 -3.16
CA PHE A 128 6.51 -3.14 -3.91
C PHE A 128 6.60 -1.71 -4.44
N THR A 129 5.68 -1.30 -5.31
CA THR A 129 5.62 0.07 -5.83
C THR A 129 4.19 0.60 -5.92
N SER A 130 4.07 1.88 -6.30
CA SER A 130 2.82 2.58 -6.60
C SER A 130 2.95 3.28 -7.94
N ASP A 131 1.86 3.90 -8.40
CA ASP A 131 1.91 4.79 -9.55
C ASP A 131 2.86 5.97 -9.30
N ASP A 132 3.66 6.29 -10.30
CA ASP A 132 4.46 7.51 -10.30
C ASP A 132 3.58 8.68 -10.72
N VAL A 133 3.09 9.42 -9.73
CA VAL A 133 2.17 10.55 -9.95
C VAL A 133 2.90 11.88 -10.08
N PHE A 134 4.23 11.88 -10.17
CA PHE A 134 5.03 13.11 -10.32
C PHE A 134 4.61 13.91 -11.55
N ASP A 135 4.37 15.20 -11.36
CA ASP A 135 4.11 16.16 -12.42
C ASP A 135 5.01 17.40 -12.21
N PRO A 136 6.05 17.57 -13.05
CA PRO A 136 6.96 18.71 -12.94
C PRO A 136 6.30 20.05 -13.31
N GLY A 137 5.14 20.04 -13.97
CA GLY A 137 4.39 21.25 -14.33
C GLY A 137 3.63 21.89 -13.17
N VAL A 138 3.53 21.20 -12.03
CA VAL A 138 2.76 21.66 -10.88
C VAL A 138 3.64 22.45 -9.93
N ALA A 139 3.32 23.74 -9.77
CA ALA A 139 3.98 24.59 -8.78
C ALA A 139 3.70 24.12 -7.36
N ARG A 140 4.75 24.08 -6.53
CA ARG A 140 4.66 23.61 -5.15
C ARG A 140 4.42 24.76 -4.19
N VAL A 141 3.59 24.50 -3.19
CA VAL A 141 3.26 25.41 -2.09
C VAL A 141 3.58 24.75 -0.75
N ARG A 142 3.96 25.57 0.23
CA ARG A 142 4.25 25.15 1.61
C ARG A 142 2.96 24.89 2.39
N GLN A 143 2.29 23.80 2.04
CA GLN A 143 1.07 23.32 2.70
C GLN A 143 1.19 21.84 3.05
N PHE A 144 0.31 21.38 3.92
CA PHE A 144 0.18 19.98 4.31
C PHE A 144 -0.98 19.32 3.56
N PHE A 145 -0.77 18.07 3.18
CA PHE A 145 -1.79 17.24 2.53
C PHE A 145 -1.96 15.91 3.28
N HIS A 146 -3.20 15.50 3.50
CA HIS A 146 -3.53 14.22 4.10
C HIS A 146 -4.57 13.48 3.24
N LEU A 147 -4.17 12.36 2.64
CA LEU A 147 -5.04 11.48 1.87
C LEU A 147 -5.50 10.30 2.73
N ALA A 148 -6.68 10.44 3.34
CA ALA A 148 -7.27 9.39 4.19
C ALA A 148 -7.93 8.29 3.37
N GLY A 149 -8.57 8.65 2.26
CA GLY A 149 -9.36 7.71 1.46
C GLY A 149 -10.44 7.01 2.30
N ARG A 150 -10.55 5.69 2.16
CA ARG A 150 -11.61 4.86 2.79
C ARG A 150 -11.19 4.15 4.07
N SER A 151 -9.96 4.36 4.56
CA SER A 151 -9.45 3.65 5.74
C SER A 151 -9.64 4.48 7.00
N SER A 152 -10.07 3.84 8.09
CA SER A 152 -10.11 4.44 9.43
C SER A 152 -8.73 4.47 10.10
N ALA A 153 -7.77 3.67 9.64
CA ALA A 153 -6.46 3.53 10.24
C ALA A 153 -5.44 4.62 9.82
N LYS A 154 -5.89 5.72 9.21
CA LYS A 154 -5.01 6.77 8.65
C LYS A 154 -4.65 7.88 9.64
N GLY A 155 -5.14 7.82 10.88
CA GLY A 155 -4.91 8.87 11.87
C GLY A 155 -5.56 10.21 11.50
N THR A 156 -6.59 10.23 10.67
CA THR A 156 -7.20 11.49 10.20
C THR A 156 -7.72 12.36 11.34
N GLN A 157 -8.33 11.75 12.37
CA GLN A 157 -8.89 12.51 13.48
C GLN A 157 -7.81 13.22 14.29
N VAL A 158 -6.69 12.55 14.58
CA VAL A 158 -5.57 13.14 15.34
C VAL A 158 -4.91 14.30 14.57
N VAL A 159 -4.83 14.21 13.24
CA VAL A 159 -4.35 15.32 12.39
C VAL A 159 -5.28 16.52 12.49
N LEU A 160 -6.59 16.29 12.38
CA LEU A 160 -7.60 17.34 12.47
C LEU A 160 -7.60 18.00 13.86
N ASP A 161 -7.49 17.20 14.92
CA ASP A 161 -7.42 17.69 16.31
C ASP A 161 -6.17 18.54 16.56
N ALA A 162 -5.03 18.18 15.94
CA ALA A 162 -3.82 18.99 16.00
C ALA A 162 -4.01 20.35 15.29
N TRP A 163 -4.59 20.35 14.09
CA TRP A 163 -4.83 21.60 13.35
C TRP A 163 -5.85 22.52 14.02
N GLU A 164 -6.81 21.98 14.76
CA GLU A 164 -7.76 22.75 15.56
C GLU A 164 -7.08 23.57 16.67
N ARG A 165 -5.97 23.06 17.22
CA ARG A 165 -5.18 23.75 18.26
C ARG A 165 -4.23 24.80 17.70
N HIS A 166 -3.97 24.77 16.40
CA HIS A 166 -2.94 25.58 15.75
C HIS A 166 -3.49 26.33 14.53
N PRO A 167 -4.32 27.38 14.73
CA PRO A 167 -4.81 28.20 13.63
C PRO A 167 -3.70 28.98 12.90
N GLU A 168 -2.51 29.12 13.51
CA GLU A 168 -1.33 29.73 12.93
C GLU A 168 -0.56 28.83 11.96
N TRP A 169 -0.82 27.51 11.97
CA TRP A 169 -0.15 26.59 11.06
C TRP A 169 -0.56 26.82 9.60
N PRO A 170 0.31 26.43 8.64
CA PRO A 170 -0.03 26.48 7.22
C PRO A 170 -1.29 25.69 6.87
N GLN A 171 -1.80 25.96 5.68
CA GLN A 171 -2.95 25.27 5.13
C GLN A 171 -2.78 23.75 5.19
N LEU A 172 -3.79 23.07 5.71
CA LEU A 172 -3.97 21.63 5.59
C LEU A 172 -5.08 21.34 4.58
N VAL A 173 -4.80 20.45 3.63
CA VAL A 173 -5.80 19.89 2.73
C VAL A 173 -6.02 18.43 3.11
N VAL A 174 -7.24 18.09 3.52
CA VAL A 174 -7.62 16.72 3.86
C VAL A 174 -8.58 16.20 2.82
N VAL A 175 -8.26 15.05 2.23
CA VAL A 175 -9.16 14.33 1.32
C VAL A 175 -9.59 13.03 2.00
N GLN A 176 -10.86 12.97 2.37
CA GLN A 176 -11.42 11.86 3.14
C GLN A 176 -12.72 11.37 2.53
N ASN A 177 -12.94 10.05 2.56
CA ASN A 177 -14.23 9.50 2.16
C ASN A 177 -15.33 9.92 3.16
N PRO A 178 -16.50 10.38 2.70
CA PRO A 178 -17.55 10.86 3.60
C PRO A 178 -18.09 9.76 4.52
N LYS A 179 -17.94 8.48 4.15
CA LYS A 179 -18.36 7.34 5.00
C LYS A 179 -17.45 7.09 6.19
N THR A 180 -16.22 7.60 6.18
CA THR A 180 -15.26 7.45 7.28
C THR A 180 -15.04 8.75 8.04
N ALA A 181 -15.56 9.87 7.55
CA ALA A 181 -15.51 11.14 8.24
C ALA A 181 -16.47 11.15 9.44
N VAL A 182 -15.93 11.39 10.64
CA VAL A 182 -16.71 11.54 11.87
C VAL A 182 -17.29 12.95 11.97
N ARG A 183 -16.50 13.96 11.57
CA ARG A 183 -16.91 15.37 11.54
C ARG A 183 -16.31 16.08 10.33
N ARG A 184 -17.05 17.03 9.76
CA ARG A 184 -16.49 18.02 8.81
C ARG A 184 -15.85 19.14 9.63
N MET A 185 -14.61 19.49 9.31
CA MET A 185 -13.95 20.64 9.92
C MET A 185 -14.19 21.89 9.09
N ALA A 186 -14.50 22.99 9.77
CA ALA A 186 -14.66 24.32 9.19
C ALA A 186 -13.69 25.28 9.89
N LEU A 187 -12.40 25.12 9.61
CA LEU A 187 -11.33 26.01 10.10
C LEU A 187 -10.74 26.78 8.92
N ALA A 188 -10.29 28.01 9.18
CA ALA A 188 -9.74 28.88 8.13
C ALA A 188 -8.50 28.28 7.45
N ASN A 189 -7.68 27.53 8.18
CA ASN A 189 -6.47 26.87 7.69
C ASN A 189 -6.67 25.37 7.37
N VAL A 190 -7.92 24.88 7.29
CA VAL A 190 -8.22 23.48 6.95
C VAL A 190 -9.25 23.39 5.81
N SER A 191 -8.81 22.86 4.68
CA SER A 191 -9.64 22.50 3.53
C SER A 191 -9.99 21.02 3.64
N HIS A 192 -11.05 20.71 4.39
CA HIS A 192 -11.56 19.34 4.52
C HIS A 192 -12.51 19.00 3.36
N ARG A 193 -12.00 18.23 2.40
CA ARG A 193 -12.69 17.78 1.19
C ARG A 193 -13.25 16.37 1.38
N LEU A 194 -14.58 16.28 1.38
CA LEU A 194 -15.35 15.04 1.53
C LEU A 194 -15.96 14.54 0.21
N GLU A 195 -15.73 15.28 -0.87
CA GLU A 195 -16.21 14.91 -2.20
C GLU A 195 -15.25 13.95 -2.90
N TYR A 196 -15.77 13.23 -3.90
CA TYR A 196 -14.93 12.41 -4.75
C TYR A 196 -14.10 13.32 -5.66
N LEU A 197 -12.77 13.19 -5.58
CA LEU A 197 -11.86 13.88 -6.48
C LEU A 197 -11.49 12.96 -7.64
N GLY A 198 -11.45 13.53 -8.85
CA GLY A 198 -10.89 12.85 -10.01
C GLY A 198 -9.38 12.61 -9.86
N ALA A 199 -8.84 11.70 -10.68
CA ALA A 199 -7.42 11.35 -10.65
C ALA A 199 -6.50 12.57 -10.87
N ASP A 200 -6.84 13.45 -11.81
CA ASP A 200 -6.06 14.63 -12.14
C ASP A 200 -6.05 15.66 -11.00
N GLU A 201 -7.20 15.89 -10.36
CA GLU A 201 -7.29 16.81 -9.22
C GLU A 201 -6.54 16.27 -8.00
N LEU A 202 -6.63 14.96 -7.74
CA LEU A 202 -5.86 14.33 -6.67
C LEU A 202 -4.35 14.44 -6.96
N ARG A 203 -3.93 14.18 -8.20
CA ARG A 203 -2.54 14.33 -8.63
C ARG A 203 -2.04 15.76 -8.48
N GLN A 204 -2.88 16.75 -8.82
CA GLN A 204 -2.58 18.16 -8.64
C GLN A 204 -2.33 18.48 -7.16
N LEU A 205 -3.23 18.06 -6.25
CA LEU A 205 -3.07 18.27 -4.82
C LEU A 205 -1.83 17.58 -4.26
N GLN A 206 -1.53 16.37 -4.72
CA GLN A 206 -0.33 15.63 -4.32
C GLN A 206 0.94 16.40 -4.70
N ASN A 207 1.07 16.85 -5.95
CA ASN A 207 2.27 17.53 -6.44
C ASN A 207 2.43 18.95 -5.89
N ALA A 208 1.32 19.67 -5.72
CA ALA A 208 1.32 21.03 -5.20
C ALA A 208 1.70 21.08 -3.71
N SER A 209 1.44 20.02 -2.94
CA SER A 209 1.69 20.03 -1.49
C SER A 209 3.11 19.60 -1.15
N LEU A 210 3.85 20.46 -0.45
CA LEU A 210 5.21 20.15 -0.01
C LEU A 210 5.28 19.05 1.04
N PHE A 211 4.35 19.06 2.00
CA PHE A 211 4.33 18.12 3.11
C PHE A 211 3.13 17.18 3.00
N HIS A 212 3.36 15.89 3.24
CA HIS A 212 2.30 14.88 3.24
C HIS A 212 2.24 14.22 4.62
N LEU A 213 1.09 14.33 5.28
CA LEU A 213 0.82 13.68 6.56
C LEU A 213 0.27 12.28 6.31
N CYS A 214 1.03 11.29 6.76
CA CYS A 214 0.73 9.88 6.63
C CYS A 214 0.78 9.14 7.98
N PRO A 215 0.07 9.57 9.04
CA PRO A 215 0.13 8.93 10.36
C PRO A 215 -0.74 7.67 10.43
N SER A 216 -0.53 6.73 9.50
CA SER A 216 -1.23 5.46 9.52
C SER A 216 -0.90 4.68 10.80
N GLU A 217 -1.90 4.07 11.42
CA GLU A 217 -1.67 3.20 12.56
C GLU A 217 -1.17 1.81 12.13
N MET A 218 -1.56 1.35 10.93
CA MET A 218 -1.14 0.09 10.32
C MET A 218 -1.12 0.22 8.79
N GLU A 219 -0.19 -0.49 8.15
CA GLU A 219 -0.10 -0.66 6.69
C GLU A 219 0.49 -2.03 6.35
N GLY A 220 0.07 -2.63 5.24
CA GLY A 220 0.78 -3.76 4.63
C GLY A 220 1.87 -3.34 3.66
N PHE A 221 1.76 -2.11 3.12
CA PHE A 221 2.79 -1.45 2.31
C PHE A 221 2.73 0.06 2.46
N GLY A 222 1.58 0.69 2.16
CA GLY A 222 1.42 2.14 2.25
C GLY A 222 1.49 2.86 0.91
N HIS A 223 0.57 2.57 -0.02
CA HIS A 223 0.53 3.20 -1.35
C HIS A 223 0.60 4.73 -1.33
N TYR A 224 -0.18 5.37 -0.47
CA TYR A 224 -0.24 6.83 -0.39
C TYR A 224 1.05 7.45 0.18
N LEU A 225 1.80 6.74 1.03
CA LEU A 225 3.14 7.15 1.43
C LEU A 225 4.06 7.11 0.22
N ASN A 226 4.06 5.99 -0.50
CA ASN A 226 4.93 5.80 -1.65
C ASN A 226 4.59 6.76 -2.80
N GLU A 227 3.31 7.06 -3.03
CA GLU A 227 2.86 8.09 -3.99
C GLU A 227 3.30 9.50 -3.56
N ALA A 228 3.26 9.82 -2.26
CA ALA A 228 3.81 11.07 -1.74
C ALA A 228 5.33 11.17 -1.98
N MET A 229 6.06 10.07 -1.81
CA MET A 229 7.48 10.02 -2.16
C MET A 229 7.71 10.16 -3.67
N SER A 230 6.81 9.63 -4.50
CA SER A 230 6.90 9.77 -5.96
C SER A 230 6.92 11.23 -6.39
N VAL A 231 6.12 12.10 -5.77
CA VAL A 231 6.13 13.53 -6.08
C VAL A 231 7.29 14.26 -5.39
N GLY A 232 8.14 13.56 -4.65
CA GLY A 232 9.20 14.17 -3.83
C GLY A 232 8.64 15.07 -2.74
N ALA A 233 7.49 14.73 -2.15
CA ALA A 233 7.00 15.42 -0.94
C ALA A 233 7.80 14.97 0.28
N ILE A 234 7.83 15.82 1.31
CA ILE A 234 8.36 15.45 2.62
C ILE A 234 7.24 14.76 3.38
N VAL A 235 7.41 13.45 3.59
CA VAL A 235 6.40 12.61 4.23
C VAL A 235 6.61 12.62 5.73
N LEU A 236 5.57 12.99 6.48
CA LEU A 236 5.48 12.86 7.93
C LEU A 236 4.69 11.58 8.22
N THR A 237 5.34 10.53 8.69
CA THR A 237 4.69 9.22 8.90
C THR A 237 5.03 8.63 10.27
N THR A 238 4.20 7.72 10.77
CA THR A 238 4.46 7.06 12.05
C THR A 238 5.71 6.18 12.02
N ASP A 239 6.47 6.24 13.10
CA ASP A 239 7.67 5.44 13.34
C ASP A 239 7.30 4.02 13.78
N GLY A 240 6.69 3.29 12.86
CA GLY A 240 6.25 1.92 13.06
C GLY A 240 6.31 1.17 11.74
N ALA A 241 6.59 -0.12 11.80
CA ALA A 241 6.70 -0.91 10.58
C ALA A 241 5.30 -1.14 9.96
N PRO A 242 5.18 -1.13 8.62
CA PRO A 242 6.25 -0.90 7.65
C PRO A 242 6.42 0.57 7.23
N MET A 243 5.68 1.51 7.80
CA MET A 243 5.74 2.92 7.41
C MET A 243 7.17 3.49 7.47
N ASN A 244 7.93 3.15 8.52
CA ASN A 244 9.33 3.55 8.68
C ASN A 244 10.34 2.74 7.83
N GLU A 245 9.89 1.71 7.11
CA GLU A 245 10.68 1.06 6.05
C GLU A 245 10.57 1.84 4.73
N LEU A 246 9.41 2.47 4.50
CA LEU A 246 9.17 3.26 3.29
C LEU A 246 9.84 4.62 3.37
N VAL A 247 9.69 5.30 4.51
CA VAL A 247 10.17 6.66 4.78
C VAL A 247 11.16 6.59 5.93
N SER A 248 12.26 7.33 5.83
CA SER A 248 13.30 7.39 6.85
C SER A 248 13.45 8.80 7.41
N ALA A 249 14.23 8.94 8.48
CA ALA A 249 14.59 10.24 9.01
C ALA A 249 15.45 11.09 8.04
N ASP A 250 16.00 10.50 6.97
CA ASP A 250 16.84 11.19 5.99
C ASP A 250 16.03 11.91 4.90
N ASP A 251 14.82 11.43 4.59
CA ASP A 251 13.97 11.89 3.49
C ASP A 251 12.54 12.28 3.93
N GLY A 252 12.15 11.98 5.17
CA GLY A 252 10.89 12.39 5.75
C GLY A 252 11.02 12.73 7.24
N VAL A 253 9.90 12.66 7.95
CA VAL A 253 9.82 12.88 9.40
C VAL A 253 9.07 11.72 10.03
N LEU A 254 9.69 11.11 11.03
CA LEU A 254 9.11 9.99 11.77
C LEU A 254 8.38 10.50 13.01
N LEU A 255 7.10 10.15 13.12
CA LEU A 255 6.20 10.50 14.22
C LEU A 255 6.25 9.36 15.25
N THR A 256 6.80 9.63 16.42
CA THR A 256 6.92 8.61 17.47
C THR A 256 5.53 8.18 17.95
N PRO A 257 5.17 6.89 17.87
CA PRO A 257 3.89 6.41 18.36
C PRO A 257 3.87 6.45 19.90
N SER A 258 2.73 6.83 20.47
CA SER A 258 2.52 6.82 21.93
C SER A 258 2.11 5.45 22.45
N VAL A 259 1.51 4.61 21.60
CA VAL A 259 1.08 3.25 21.96
C VAL A 259 1.39 2.26 20.84
N ARG A 260 1.83 1.07 21.22
CA ARG A 260 2.01 -0.09 20.33
C ARG A 260 1.08 -1.21 20.77
N ILE A 261 0.28 -1.73 19.85
CA ILE A 261 -0.73 -2.75 20.13
C ILE A 261 -0.51 -3.91 19.15
N PRO A 262 -0.12 -5.11 19.62
CA PRO A 262 -0.05 -6.28 18.76
C PRO A 262 -1.43 -6.63 18.19
N GLU A 263 -1.54 -6.81 16.88
CA GLU A 263 -2.80 -7.10 16.20
C GLU A 263 -2.59 -8.12 15.07
N GLY A 264 -2.91 -9.39 15.37
CA GLY A 264 -2.73 -10.48 14.41
C GLY A 264 -1.25 -10.73 14.10
N LEU A 265 -0.88 -10.57 12.82
CA LEU A 265 0.52 -10.68 12.35
C LEU A 265 1.22 -9.32 12.22
N ALA A 266 0.59 -8.25 12.67
CA ALA A 266 1.12 -6.89 12.61
C ALA A 266 1.07 -6.20 13.98
N GLU A 267 1.56 -4.97 14.03
CA GLU A 267 1.42 -4.07 15.17
C GLU A 267 0.67 -2.80 14.74
N ARG A 268 -0.25 -2.35 15.58
CA ARG A 268 -0.92 -1.05 15.47
C ARG A 268 -0.17 -0.01 16.27
N PHE A 269 0.24 1.06 15.60
CA PHE A 269 1.04 2.15 16.15
C PHE A 269 0.18 3.41 16.27
N VAL A 270 -0.24 3.77 17.49
CA VAL A 270 -1.09 4.94 17.71
C VAL A 270 -0.21 6.18 17.84
N VAL A 271 -0.49 7.19 17.03
CA VAL A 271 0.10 8.52 17.11
C VAL A 271 -0.89 9.45 17.80
N ASP A 272 -0.44 10.24 18.76
CA ASP A 272 -1.24 11.26 19.42
C ASP A 272 -1.00 12.66 18.85
N VAL A 273 -1.75 13.64 19.34
CA VAL A 273 -1.66 15.03 18.87
C VAL A 273 -0.26 15.60 19.12
N ALA A 274 0.38 15.26 20.24
CA ALA A 274 1.72 15.75 20.57
C ALA A 274 2.79 15.26 19.58
N ALA A 275 2.67 14.02 19.10
CA ALA A 275 3.54 13.50 18.05
C ALA A 275 3.32 14.23 16.71
N ILE A 276 2.07 14.56 16.36
CA ILE A 276 1.77 15.41 15.18
C ILE A 276 2.39 16.80 15.34
N GLU A 277 2.17 17.46 16.48
CA GLU A 277 2.72 18.79 16.79
C GLU A 277 4.26 18.83 16.68
N SER A 278 4.94 17.83 17.25
CA SER A 278 6.40 17.68 17.17
C SER A 278 6.88 17.47 15.74
N GLY A 279 6.19 16.62 14.97
CA GLY A 279 6.52 16.35 13.57
C GLY A 279 6.33 17.58 12.67
N VAL A 280 5.22 18.29 12.82
CA VAL A 280 4.91 19.51 12.07
C VAL A 280 5.90 20.62 12.42
N THR A 281 6.17 20.83 13.70
CA THR A 281 7.17 21.82 14.16
C THR A 281 8.54 21.55 13.54
N ARG A 282 8.97 20.28 13.53
CA ARG A 282 10.23 19.89 12.89
C ARG A 282 10.22 20.12 11.39
N ALA A 283 9.14 19.76 10.70
CA ALA A 283 9.01 19.95 9.26
C ALA A 283 9.06 21.43 8.85
N LEU A 284 8.45 22.31 9.66
CA LEU A 284 8.45 23.75 9.45
C LEU A 284 9.80 24.41 9.74
N ALA A 285 10.67 23.77 10.51
CA ALA A 285 11.99 24.29 10.86
C ALA A 285 13.06 24.00 9.80
N PHE A 286 12.77 23.18 8.78
CA PHE A 286 13.73 22.89 7.71
C PHE A 286 13.98 24.13 6.84
N ASP A 287 15.25 24.42 6.59
CA ASP A 287 15.66 25.43 5.62
C ASP A 287 15.54 24.92 4.17
N ASP A 288 15.72 25.81 3.20
CA ASP A 288 15.53 25.50 1.78
C ASP A 288 16.47 24.38 1.28
N ALA A 289 17.70 24.34 1.80
CA ALA A 289 18.70 23.33 1.40
C ALA A 289 18.30 21.94 1.92
N GLU A 290 17.87 21.87 3.17
CA GLU A 290 17.39 20.64 3.80
C GLU A 290 16.09 20.15 3.16
N LEU A 291 15.18 21.07 2.84
CA LEU A 291 13.95 20.74 2.09
C LEU A 291 14.31 20.11 0.74
N GLU A 292 15.19 20.72 -0.04
CA GLU A 292 15.57 20.19 -1.35
C GLU A 292 16.26 18.83 -1.25
N ARG A 293 17.18 18.67 -0.30
CA ARG A 293 17.87 17.40 -0.04
C ARG A 293 16.88 16.28 0.29
N ARG A 294 15.91 16.53 1.18
CA ARG A 294 14.88 15.56 1.59
C ARG A 294 13.95 15.19 0.44
N ARG A 295 13.49 16.19 -0.33
CA ARG A 295 12.63 15.97 -1.51
C ARG A 295 13.31 15.11 -2.57
N ALA A 296 14.56 15.43 -2.89
CA ALA A 296 15.37 14.65 -3.83
C ALA A 296 15.60 13.23 -3.30
N GLY A 297 15.84 13.08 -1.99
CA GLY A 297 15.94 11.78 -1.32
C GLY A 297 14.67 10.94 -1.44
N ALA A 298 13.51 11.54 -1.16
CA ALA A 298 12.21 10.88 -1.25
C ALA A 298 11.93 10.39 -2.69
N ARG A 299 12.15 11.27 -3.67
CA ARG A 299 12.00 10.94 -5.10
C ARG A 299 12.92 9.81 -5.53
N ARG A 300 14.21 9.89 -5.16
CA ARG A 300 15.20 8.84 -5.47
C ARG A 300 14.79 7.50 -4.88
N ARG A 301 14.40 7.47 -3.59
CA ARG A 301 13.97 6.22 -2.94
C ARG A 301 12.74 5.61 -3.60
N PHE A 302 11.78 6.43 -4.03
CA PHE A 302 10.64 5.95 -4.82
C PHE A 302 11.10 5.28 -6.12
N LEU A 303 11.95 5.96 -6.90
CA LEU A 303 12.46 5.46 -8.18
C LEU A 303 13.26 4.15 -8.03
N ASP A 304 14.13 4.07 -7.02
CA ASP A 304 14.92 2.87 -6.74
C ASP A 304 14.02 1.69 -6.38
N ARG A 305 12.98 1.94 -5.58
CA ARG A 305 12.00 0.93 -5.17
C ARG A 305 11.14 0.47 -6.33
N ASP A 306 10.67 1.40 -7.16
CA ASP A 306 9.90 1.12 -8.37
C ASP A 306 10.72 0.25 -9.34
N ALA A 307 11.94 0.67 -9.64
CA ALA A 307 12.85 -0.09 -10.49
C ALA A 307 13.15 -1.48 -9.91
N ARG A 308 13.41 -1.60 -8.60
CA ARG A 308 13.60 -2.89 -7.94
C ARG A 308 12.41 -3.80 -8.18
N PHE A 309 11.20 -3.38 -7.78
CA PHE A 309 10.01 -4.23 -7.86
C PHE A 309 9.68 -4.66 -9.29
N ARG A 310 9.72 -3.72 -10.24
CA ARG A 310 9.42 -3.99 -11.66
C ARG A 310 10.40 -4.99 -12.29
N ASN A 311 11.66 -4.94 -11.87
CA ASN A 311 12.71 -5.84 -12.38
C ASN A 311 12.77 -7.19 -11.65
N THR A 312 12.28 -7.30 -10.42
CA THR A 312 12.43 -8.51 -9.60
C THR A 312 11.21 -9.43 -9.59
N LEU A 313 9.99 -8.89 -9.65
CA LEU A 313 8.78 -9.69 -9.42
C LEU A 313 8.67 -10.88 -10.37
N VAL A 314 8.65 -10.63 -11.68
CA VAL A 314 8.42 -11.68 -12.68
C VAL A 314 9.55 -12.72 -12.66
N PRO A 315 10.85 -12.35 -12.70
CA PRO A 315 11.94 -13.34 -12.62
C PRO A 315 11.88 -14.20 -11.35
N GLN A 316 11.60 -13.60 -10.18
CA GLN A 316 11.50 -14.35 -8.92
C GLN A 316 10.34 -15.35 -8.95
N CYS A 317 9.15 -14.93 -9.39
CA CYS A 317 8.01 -15.82 -9.52
C CYS A 317 8.31 -17.00 -10.45
N LEU A 318 8.92 -16.74 -11.62
CA LEU A 318 9.26 -17.80 -12.58
C LEU A 318 10.33 -18.76 -12.03
N ALA A 319 11.31 -18.27 -11.28
CA ALA A 319 12.31 -19.11 -10.63
C ALA A 319 11.66 -20.08 -9.62
N ILE A 320 10.70 -19.61 -8.83
CA ILE A 320 9.95 -20.44 -7.87
C ILE A 320 9.14 -21.51 -8.63
N ALA A 321 8.35 -21.11 -9.62
CA ALA A 321 7.57 -22.07 -10.41
C ALA A 321 8.42 -23.09 -11.17
N GLY A 322 9.65 -22.72 -11.56
CA GLY A 322 10.62 -23.63 -12.18
C GLY A 322 11.22 -24.64 -11.20
N ALA A 323 11.32 -24.29 -9.91
CA ALA A 323 11.80 -25.19 -8.85
C ALA A 323 10.71 -26.19 -8.44
N THR A 324 9.45 -25.77 -8.33
CA THR A 324 8.31 -26.64 -7.98
C THR A 324 8.07 -27.77 -9.00
N ARG A 325 8.48 -27.59 -10.27
CA ARG A 325 8.28 -28.58 -11.34
C ARG A 325 9.34 -29.70 -11.38
N ARG A 326 10.41 -29.58 -10.60
CA ARG A 326 11.49 -30.58 -10.52
C ARG A 326 11.24 -31.53 -9.37
#